data_AF-A0A813IHB6-F1
#
_entry.id   AF-A0A813IHB6-F1
#
_cell.length_a   1.000
_cell.length_b   1.000
_cell.length_c   1.000
_cell.angle_alpha   90.00
_cell.angle_beta   90.00
_cell.angle_gamma   90.00
#
_symmetry.space_group_name_H-M   'P 1'
#
loop_
_entity.id
_entity.type
_entity.pdbx_description
1 polymer ?
#
loop_
_entity_poly.entity_id
_entity_poly.type
_entity_poly.pdbx_seq_one_letter_code
_entity_poly.pdbx_strand_id
1 'polypeptide(L)'
;AEQSKRLITIDFAGTVHDALPWEFVPQQRRVIVGLGETALAFYRAKNKSDRPIIGVSVYHMIPAETGLYFNKIQCFCFDEQLINPGEEVDLPIFFFIDPMMGLDNRFDHVDRITLSYLFFESDSELPEEYEEFKKSLPSSNRPAVVSAPTPGLPVLAAA
;
A
#
# COMPACT_ATOMS: atom_id res chain seq x y z
N ALA A 1 -28.74 4.77 -25.84
CA ALA A 1 -29.01 3.46 -25.23
C ALA A 1 -28.24 3.41 -23.93
N GLU A 2 -28.94 3.41 -22.81
CA GLU A 2 -28.34 3.27 -21.48
C GLU A 2 -27.96 1.79 -21.34
N GLN A 3 -26.70 1.46 -21.68
CA GLN A 3 -26.17 0.12 -21.42
C GLN A 3 -26.33 -0.12 -19.92
N SER A 4 -27.10 -1.16 -19.55
CA SER A 4 -27.18 -1.56 -18.14
C SER A 4 -25.76 -1.78 -17.66
N LYS A 5 -25.32 -0.94 -16.72
CA LYS A 5 -23.95 -0.91 -16.25
C LYS A 5 -23.68 -2.24 -15.55
N ARG A 6 -23.08 -3.20 -16.26
CA ARG A 6 -22.77 -4.51 -15.71
C ARG A 6 -21.84 -4.29 -14.52
N LEU A 7 -22.28 -4.72 -13.35
CA LEU A 7 -21.54 -4.58 -12.10
C LEU A 7 -20.70 -5.82 -11.88
N ILE A 8 -19.44 -5.62 -11.53
CA ILE A 8 -18.48 -6.68 -11.23
C ILE A 8 -18.03 -6.51 -9.79
N THR A 9 -18.04 -7.62 -9.05
CA THR A 9 -17.50 -7.67 -7.70
C THR A 9 -16.00 -7.93 -7.76
N ILE A 10 -15.20 -7.04 -7.18
CA ILE A 10 -13.77 -7.25 -7.00
C ILE A 10 -13.52 -7.62 -5.55
N ASP A 11 -13.02 -8.82 -5.32
CA ASP A 11 -12.54 -9.28 -4.02
C ASP A 11 -11.02 -9.09 -3.95
N PHE A 12 -10.53 -8.51 -2.85
CA PHE A 12 -9.11 -8.22 -2.64
C PHE A 12 -8.52 -9.17 -1.61
N ALA A 13 -7.36 -9.73 -1.95
CA ALA A 13 -6.60 -10.59 -1.07
C ALA A 13 -5.14 -10.17 -1.04
N GLY A 14 -4.54 -10.21 0.15
CA GLY A 14 -3.14 -9.91 0.37
C GLY A 14 -2.49 -11.00 1.20
N THR A 15 -1.30 -11.41 0.83
CA THR A 15 -0.49 -12.40 1.56
C THR A 15 0.97 -11.94 1.54
N VAL A 16 1.73 -12.32 2.56
CA VAL A 16 3.19 -12.16 2.62
C VAL A 16 3.85 -13.53 2.60
N HIS A 17 5.04 -13.61 2.03
CA HIS A 17 5.89 -14.78 2.18
C HIS A 17 6.34 -14.95 3.63
N ASP A 18 6.44 -16.19 4.14
CA ASP A 18 6.72 -16.47 5.56
C ASP A 18 8.03 -15.84 6.08
N ALA A 19 9.01 -15.64 5.19
CA ALA A 19 10.28 -15.01 5.53
C ALA A 19 10.19 -13.48 5.68
N LEU A 20 9.12 -12.85 5.18
CA LEU A 20 8.94 -11.40 5.23
C LEU A 20 8.13 -11.04 6.49
N PRO A 21 8.74 -10.39 7.51
CA PRO A 21 8.08 -10.06 8.78
C PRO A 21 7.15 -8.84 8.64
N TRP A 22 6.29 -8.84 7.63
CA TRP A 22 5.33 -7.78 7.36
C TRP A 22 3.90 -8.21 7.68
N GLU A 23 3.06 -7.25 8.04
CA GLU A 23 1.62 -7.38 7.85
C GLU A 23 1.25 -6.82 6.49
N PHE A 24 0.43 -7.53 5.73
CA PHE A 24 -0.11 -7.00 4.49
C PHE A 24 -1.58 -7.36 4.34
N VAL A 25 -2.44 -6.34 4.37
CA VAL A 25 -3.89 -6.54 4.37
C VAL A 25 -4.60 -5.53 3.47
N PRO A 26 -5.63 -5.95 2.72
CA PRO A 26 -6.48 -5.01 2.00
C PRO A 26 -7.31 -4.17 2.98
N GLN A 27 -7.39 -2.86 2.75
CA GLN A 27 -8.25 -1.96 3.52
C GLN A 27 -9.73 -2.19 3.20
N GLN A 28 -10.04 -2.49 1.94
CA GLN A 28 -11.35 -2.93 1.49
C GLN A 28 -11.26 -4.37 1.03
N ARG A 29 -12.02 -5.29 1.61
CA ARG A 29 -12.07 -6.69 1.14
C ARG A 29 -12.80 -6.86 -0.18
N ARG A 30 -13.72 -5.95 -0.47
CA ARG A 30 -14.60 -6.02 -1.64
C ARG A 30 -14.99 -4.64 -2.12
N VAL A 31 -15.02 -4.46 -3.44
CA VAL A 31 -15.69 -3.33 -4.09
C VAL A 31 -16.58 -3.83 -5.21
N ILE A 32 -17.60 -3.06 -5.57
CA ILE A 32 -18.45 -3.31 -6.74
C ILE A 32 -18.20 -2.18 -7.70
N VAL A 33 -17.83 -2.51 -8.94
CA VAL A 33 -17.45 -1.55 -9.97
C VAL A 33 -18.20 -1.88 -11.26
N GLY A 34 -18.75 -0.85 -11.90
CA GLY A 34 -19.33 -0.95 -13.21
C GLY A 34 -18.25 -1.07 -14.29
N LEU A 35 -18.56 -1.77 -15.37
CA LEU A 35 -17.67 -1.75 -16.54
C LEU A 35 -17.44 -0.30 -17.04
N GLY A 36 -16.18 0.03 -17.29
CA GLY A 36 -15.72 1.37 -17.65
C GLY A 36 -15.59 2.37 -16.48
N GLU A 37 -15.98 2.00 -15.25
CA GLU A 37 -15.73 2.84 -14.07
C GLU A 37 -14.32 2.63 -13.54
N THR A 38 -13.70 3.74 -13.14
CA THR A 38 -12.45 3.71 -12.39
C THR A 38 -12.71 3.46 -10.92
N ALA A 39 -11.83 2.68 -10.29
CA ALA A 39 -11.87 2.36 -8.88
C ALA A 39 -10.48 2.52 -8.26
N LEU A 40 -10.46 2.99 -7.01
CA LEU A 40 -9.28 3.11 -6.17
C LEU A 40 -9.46 2.25 -4.93
N ALA A 41 -8.52 1.36 -4.67
CA ALA A 41 -8.47 0.53 -3.47
C ALA A 41 -7.10 0.66 -2.81
N PHE A 42 -7.04 0.37 -1.51
CA PHE A 42 -5.81 0.48 -0.74
C PHE A 42 -5.47 -0.84 -0.08
N TYR A 43 -4.19 -1.17 -0.09
CA TYR A 43 -3.61 -2.16 0.81
C TYR A 43 -2.78 -1.45 1.87
N ARG A 44 -2.61 -2.09 3.01
CA ARG A 44 -1.76 -1.61 4.08
C ARG A 44 -0.66 -2.61 4.33
N ALA A 45 0.58 -2.12 4.27
CA ALA A 45 1.77 -2.87 4.59
C ALA A 45 2.39 -2.32 5.88
N LYS A 46 2.80 -3.19 6.80
CA LYS A 46 3.46 -2.82 8.04
C LYS A 46 4.69 -3.68 8.28
N ASN A 47 5.85 -3.07 8.45
CA ASN A 47 7.05 -3.81 8.83
C ASN A 47 7.06 -4.04 10.35
N LYS A 48 7.00 -5.31 10.78
CA LYS A 48 7.02 -5.71 12.21
C LYS A 48 8.41 -5.96 12.76
N SER A 49 9.45 -5.87 11.93
CA SER A 49 10.84 -6.06 12.36
C SER A 49 11.46 -4.77 12.91
N ASP A 50 12.67 -4.92 13.44
CA ASP A 50 13.53 -3.85 13.94
C ASP A 50 14.52 -3.32 12.89
N ARG A 51 14.46 -3.83 11.65
CA ARG A 51 15.29 -3.40 10.52
C ARG A 51 14.43 -2.93 9.34
N PRO A 52 14.94 -1.99 8.53
CA PRO A 52 14.33 -1.69 7.24
C PRO A 52 14.36 -2.93 6.34
N ILE A 53 13.30 -3.10 5.55
CA ILE A 53 13.18 -4.19 4.59
C ILE A 53 12.71 -3.61 3.27
N ILE A 54 13.32 -4.08 2.18
CA ILE A 54 12.84 -3.83 0.84
C ILE A 54 11.98 -5.02 0.43
N GLY A 55 10.73 -4.77 0.07
CA GLY A 55 9.81 -5.79 -0.41
C GLY A 55 9.41 -5.55 -1.85
N VAL A 56 9.20 -6.63 -2.59
CA VAL A 56 8.58 -6.60 -3.92
C VAL A 56 7.33 -7.45 -3.88
N SER A 57 6.31 -7.06 -4.64
CA SER A 57 5.08 -7.85 -4.74
C SER A 57 4.89 -8.41 -6.14
N VAL A 58 4.12 -9.48 -6.22
CA VAL A 58 3.55 -9.97 -7.47
C VAL A 58 2.05 -10.13 -7.27
N TYR A 59 1.30 -10.20 -8.37
CA TYR A 59 -0.14 -10.36 -8.32
C TYR A 59 -0.62 -11.50 -9.19
N HIS A 60 -1.79 -12.02 -8.86
CA HIS A 60 -2.57 -12.89 -9.72
C HIS A 60 -4.06 -12.52 -9.66
N MET A 61 -4.79 -12.89 -10.72
CA MET A 61 -6.23 -12.66 -10.82
C MET A 61 -6.96 -13.96 -11.10
N ILE A 62 -8.16 -14.08 -10.54
CA ILE A 62 -9.04 -15.24 -10.73
C ILE A 62 -10.45 -14.73 -11.08
N PRO A 63 -11.05 -15.16 -12.20
CA PRO A 63 -10.46 -15.99 -13.26
C PRO A 63 -9.27 -15.29 -13.97
N ALA A 64 -8.32 -16.04 -14.51
CA ALA A 64 -7.09 -15.47 -15.08
C ALA A 64 -7.36 -14.71 -16.40
N GLU A 65 -8.31 -15.22 -17.17
CA GLU A 65 -8.77 -14.65 -18.44
C GLU A 65 -9.33 -13.23 -18.31
N THR A 66 -9.78 -12.83 -17.12
CA THR A 66 -10.27 -11.46 -16.88
C THR A 66 -9.16 -10.43 -16.94
N GLY A 67 -7.91 -10.86 -16.84
CA GLY A 67 -6.75 -10.00 -17.02
C GLY A 67 -6.65 -9.35 -18.40
N LEU A 68 -7.36 -9.89 -19.41
CA LEU A 68 -7.47 -9.27 -20.73
C LEU A 68 -8.21 -7.92 -20.70
N TYR A 69 -9.13 -7.74 -19.75
CA TYR A 69 -9.98 -6.55 -19.63
C TYR A 69 -9.68 -5.72 -18.37
N PHE A 70 -8.90 -6.26 -17.44
CA PHE A 70 -8.55 -5.59 -16.20
C PHE A 70 -7.35 -4.65 -16.41
N ASN A 71 -7.61 -3.35 -16.41
CA ASN A 71 -6.59 -2.34 -16.68
C ASN A 71 -6.11 -1.69 -15.39
N LYS A 72 -4.83 -1.89 -15.06
CA LYS A 72 -4.17 -1.28 -13.91
C LYS A 72 -3.53 0.03 -14.32
N ILE A 73 -4.06 1.14 -13.84
CA ILE A 73 -3.53 2.48 -14.11
C ILE A 73 -2.32 2.76 -13.20
N GLN A 74 -2.40 2.40 -11.92
CA GLN A 74 -1.29 2.51 -10.96
C GLN A 74 -1.23 1.26 -10.08
N CYS A 75 -0.02 0.72 -9.90
CA CYS A 75 0.23 -0.56 -9.25
C CYS A 75 1.59 -0.51 -8.55
N PHE A 76 1.66 -0.72 -7.24
CA PHE A 76 2.92 -0.91 -6.48
C PHE A 76 3.65 -2.22 -6.81
N CYS A 77 3.21 -2.91 -7.84
CA CYS A 77 3.29 -4.35 -8.02
C CYS A 77 4.59 -4.81 -8.66
N PHE A 78 5.45 -3.85 -8.98
CA PHE A 78 6.75 -4.04 -9.60
C PHE A 78 7.78 -3.05 -9.06
N ASP A 79 7.37 -2.21 -8.11
CA ASP A 79 8.25 -1.23 -7.49
C ASP A 79 8.66 -1.76 -6.13
N GLU A 80 9.95 -1.69 -5.86
CA GLU A 80 10.50 -2.01 -4.55
C GLU A 80 9.96 -1.06 -3.49
N GLN A 81 9.44 -1.62 -2.41
CA GLN A 81 8.91 -0.89 -1.27
C GLN A 81 9.89 -0.99 -0.11
N LEU A 82 10.59 0.10 0.19
CA LEU A 82 11.36 0.21 1.42
C LEU A 82 10.44 0.64 2.56
N ILE A 83 10.26 -0.23 3.56
CA ILE A 83 9.46 0.07 4.75
C ILE A 83 10.36 -0.01 5.99
N ASN A 84 10.40 1.08 6.76
CA ASN A 84 11.22 1.18 7.96
C ASN A 84 10.69 0.34 9.13
N PRO A 85 11.50 0.10 10.17
CA PRO A 85 11.06 -0.62 11.37
C PRO A 85 9.79 -0.01 11.97
N GLY A 86 8.74 -0.81 12.14
CA GLY A 86 7.46 -0.37 12.71
C GLY A 86 6.63 0.57 11.83
N GLU A 87 7.14 0.97 10.66
CA GLU A 87 6.44 1.84 9.72
C GLU A 87 5.27 1.11 9.07
N GLU A 88 4.23 1.88 8.76
CA GLU A 88 3.00 1.43 8.14
C GLU A 88 2.69 2.34 6.96
N VAL A 89 2.50 1.75 5.78
CA VAL A 89 2.27 2.47 4.53
C VAL A 89 1.00 1.98 3.85
N ASP A 90 0.26 2.92 3.26
CA ASP A 90 -0.91 2.64 2.44
C ASP A 90 -0.50 2.63 0.96
N LEU A 91 -0.71 1.47 0.31
CA LEU A 91 -0.34 1.20 -1.06
C LEU A 91 -1.59 1.24 -1.96
N PRO A 92 -1.76 2.29 -2.79
CA PRO A 92 -2.92 2.43 -3.65
C PRO A 92 -2.86 1.51 -4.87
N ILE A 93 -4.03 1.03 -5.30
CA ILE A 93 -4.24 0.42 -6.61
C ILE A 93 -5.35 1.17 -7.32
N PHE A 94 -5.03 1.73 -8.48
CA PHE A 94 -5.98 2.43 -9.33
C PHE A 94 -6.21 1.63 -10.61
N PHE A 95 -7.46 1.28 -10.89
CA PHE A 95 -7.80 0.37 -11.98
C PHE A 95 -9.19 0.65 -12.57
N PHE A 96 -9.49 0.03 -13.71
CA PHE A 96 -10.83 -0.08 -14.27
C PHE A 96 -10.98 -1.40 -15.04
N ILE A 97 -12.21 -1.80 -15.32
CA ILE A 97 -12.52 -2.95 -16.19
C ILE A 97 -13.00 -2.42 -17.52
N ASP A 98 -12.41 -2.87 -18.62
CA ASP A 98 -12.77 -2.42 -19.97
C ASP A 98 -14.24 -2.80 -20.29
N PRO A 99 -15.07 -1.86 -20.79
CA PRO A 99 -16.46 -2.12 -21.18
C PRO A 99 -16.63 -3.20 -22.25
N MET A 100 -15.59 -3.48 -23.05
CA MET A 100 -15.61 -4.57 -24.04
C MET A 100 -15.82 -5.95 -23.42
N MET A 101 -15.53 -6.14 -22.13
CA MET A 101 -15.83 -7.40 -21.42
C MET A 101 -17.33 -7.71 -21.40
N GLY A 102 -18.19 -6.69 -21.41
CA GLY A 102 -19.64 -6.85 -21.44
C GLY A 102 -20.20 -7.22 -22.82
N LEU A 103 -19.36 -7.18 -23.86
CA LEU A 103 -19.71 -7.57 -25.23
C LEU A 103 -19.13 -8.93 -25.62
N ASP A 104 -18.32 -9.54 -24.75
CA ASP A 104 -17.72 -10.84 -24.98
C ASP A 104 -18.47 -11.93 -24.20
N ASN A 105 -19.23 -12.73 -24.93
CA ASN A 105 -20.04 -13.82 -24.38
C ASN A 105 -19.22 -14.82 -23.55
N ARG A 106 -17.90 -14.91 -23.77
CA ARG A 106 -17.02 -15.76 -22.94
C ARG A 106 -17.02 -15.33 -21.49
N PHE A 107 -17.31 -14.07 -21.19
CA PHE A 107 -17.27 -13.47 -19.86
C PHE A 107 -18.66 -13.27 -19.24
N ASP A 108 -19.74 -13.72 -19.87
CA ASP A 108 -21.12 -13.53 -19.35
C ASP A 108 -21.32 -14.13 -17.95
N HIS A 109 -20.56 -15.16 -17.61
CA HIS A 109 -20.61 -15.84 -16.31
C HIS A 109 -19.71 -15.21 -15.23
N VAL A 110 -18.89 -14.22 -15.59
CA VAL A 110 -17.91 -13.59 -14.70
C VAL A 110 -18.49 -12.37 -14.01
N ASP A 111 -19.05 -12.55 -12.82
CA ASP A 111 -19.55 -11.44 -12.00
C ASP A 111 -18.63 -11.09 -10.82
N ARG A 112 -17.57 -11.89 -10.65
CA ARG A 112 -16.59 -11.76 -9.56
C ARG A 112 -15.17 -11.97 -10.08
N ILE A 113 -14.28 -11.08 -9.67
CA ILE A 113 -12.84 -11.17 -9.91
C ILE A 113 -12.15 -11.09 -8.55
N THR A 114 -11.24 -12.01 -8.28
CA THR A 114 -10.35 -11.92 -7.10
C THR A 114 -9.00 -11.40 -7.55
N LEU A 115 -8.57 -10.27 -6.96
CA LEU A 115 -7.25 -9.71 -7.16
C LEU A 115 -6.40 -9.99 -5.92
N SER A 116 -5.40 -10.85 -6.09
CA SER A 116 -4.54 -11.31 -5.01
C SER A 116 -3.12 -10.80 -5.19
N TYR A 117 -2.54 -10.31 -4.09
CA TYR A 117 -1.15 -9.89 -4.00
C TYR A 117 -0.35 -10.77 -3.06
N LEU A 118 0.89 -11.05 -3.44
CA LEU A 118 1.86 -11.75 -2.61
C LEU A 118 3.14 -10.90 -2.53
N PHE A 119 3.56 -10.57 -1.32
CA PHE A 119 4.80 -9.85 -1.05
C PHE A 119 5.95 -10.79 -0.71
N PHE A 120 7.14 -10.46 -1.20
CA PHE A 120 8.42 -11.11 -0.92
C PHE A 120 9.42 -10.08 -0.42
N GLU A 121 10.38 -10.51 0.39
CA GLU A 121 11.59 -9.72 0.65
C GLU A 121 12.43 -9.68 -0.63
N SER A 122 12.93 -8.49 -0.98
CA SER A 122 13.89 -8.30 -2.07
C SER A 122 15.31 -8.42 -1.53
N ASP A 123 16.21 -8.96 -2.35
CA ASP A 123 17.65 -9.05 -2.05
C ASP A 123 18.40 -7.73 -2.36
N SER A 124 17.69 -6.68 -2.77
CA SER A 124 18.27 -5.38 -3.12
C SER A 124 18.94 -4.69 -1.93
N GLU A 125 20.02 -3.97 -2.23
CA GLU A 125 20.73 -3.16 -1.24
C GLU A 125 19.95 -1.90 -0.88
N LEU A 126 20.09 -1.45 0.37
CA LEU A 126 19.51 -0.18 0.82
C LEU A 126 20.15 0.98 0.05
N PRO A 127 19.37 1.97 -0.43
CA PRO A 127 19.92 3.14 -1.10
C PRO A 127 20.94 3.90 -0.23
N GLU A 128 21.98 4.47 -0.82
CA GLU A 128 23.04 5.18 -0.08
C GLU A 128 22.50 6.32 0.78
N GLU A 129 21.47 7.02 0.28
CA GLU A 129 20.81 8.13 0.98
C GLU A 129 20.18 7.67 2.31
N TYR A 130 19.73 6.42 2.36
CA TYR A 130 19.18 5.83 3.57
C TYR A 130 20.25 5.59 4.64
N GLU A 131 21.44 5.16 4.24
CA GLU A 131 22.57 5.00 5.15
C GLU A 131 23.13 6.35 5.63
N GLU A 132 23.10 7.39 4.79
CA GLU A 132 23.39 8.76 5.21
C GLU A 132 22.36 9.29 6.23
N PHE A 133 21.07 9.07 5.97
CA PHE A 133 20.01 9.44 6.89
C PHE A 133 20.18 8.76 8.26
N LYS A 134 20.46 7.45 8.29
CA LYS A 134 20.78 6.72 9.53
C LYS A 134 21.96 7.34 10.30
N LYS A 135 23.05 7.69 9.60
CA LYS A 135 24.22 8.34 10.22
C LYS A 135 23.90 9.72 10.80
N SER A 136 22.91 10.40 10.23
CA SER A 136 22.46 11.72 10.69
C SER A 136 21.53 11.67 11.91
N LEU A 137 20.92 10.51 12.21
CA LEU A 137 20.07 10.35 13.38
C LEU A 137 20.93 10.38 14.67
N PRO A 138 20.59 11.21 15.66
CA PRO A 138 21.35 11.26 16.91
C PRO A 138 21.21 9.93 17.66
N SER A 139 22.33 9.29 18.00
CA SER A 139 22.31 8.01 18.74
C SER A 139 21.61 8.21 20.07
N SER A 140 20.49 7.52 20.28
CA SER A 140 19.74 7.50 21.53
C SER A 140 20.63 7.05 22.69
N ASN A 141 21.23 8.01 23.40
CA ASN A 141 21.60 7.83 24.80
C ASN A 141 21.55 9.16 25.56
N ARG A 142 20.34 9.56 25.95
CA ARG A 142 20.12 10.41 27.13
C ARG A 142 18.66 10.30 27.58
N PRO A 143 18.35 10.03 28.87
CA PRO A 143 17.00 10.17 29.37
C PRO A 143 16.58 11.64 29.28
N ALA A 144 15.33 11.90 28.93
CA ALA A 144 14.76 13.23 28.90
C ALA A 144 14.73 13.82 30.31
N VAL A 145 15.69 14.69 30.64
CA VAL A 145 15.56 15.63 31.75
C VAL A 145 16.02 16.99 31.26
N VAL A 146 15.07 17.82 30.83
CA VAL A 146 15.19 19.27 30.96
C VAL A 146 13.89 19.76 31.60
N SER A 147 14.02 20.05 32.89
CA SER A 147 13.11 20.81 33.72
C SER A 147 12.72 22.14 33.08
N ALA A 148 11.41 22.43 33.08
CA ALA A 148 10.87 23.72 32.68
C ALA A 148 11.42 24.84 33.61
N PRO A 149 11.85 26.00 33.08
CA PRO A 149 12.15 27.15 33.92
C PRO A 149 10.85 27.87 34.32
N THR A 150 10.65 28.03 35.63
CA THR A 150 9.61 28.85 36.27
C THR A 150 9.77 30.33 35.86
N PRO A 151 8.68 31.07 35.56
CA PRO A 151 8.79 32.48 35.20
C PRO A 151 8.90 33.36 36.46
N GLY A 152 10.01 34.10 36.57
CA GLY A 152 10.20 35.15 37.57
C GLY A 152 10.63 36.46 36.89
N LEU A 153 9.70 37.42 36.78
CA LEU A 153 10.00 38.80 36.41
C LEU A 153 10.61 39.56 37.60
N PRO A 154 11.62 40.42 37.39
CA PRO A 154 11.79 41.62 38.18
C PRO A 154 11.24 42.84 37.44
N VAL A 155 10.39 43.58 38.15
CA VAL A 155 9.89 44.91 37.79
C VAL A 155 11.05 45.89 37.81
N LEU A 156 11.29 46.62 36.71
CA LEU A 156 12.16 47.80 36.71
C LEU A 156 11.28 49.05 36.76
N ALA A 157 11.36 49.75 37.89
CA ALA A 157 10.86 51.10 38.07
C ALA A 157 11.77 52.08 37.32
N ALA A 158 11.18 53.04 36.61
CA ALA A 158 11.85 54.26 36.20
C ALA A 158 11.09 55.45 36.81
N ALA A 159 11.86 56.31 37.45
CA ALA A 159 11.48 57.56 38.07
C ALA A 159 11.14 58.65 37.04
#